data_AF-A0A2J6RIN1-F1
#
_entry.id   AF-A0A2J6RIN1-F1
#
_cell.length_a   1.000
_cell.length_b   1.000
_cell.length_c   1.000
_cell.angle_alpha   90.00
_cell.angle_beta   90.00
_cell.angle_gamma   90.00
#
_symmetry.space_group_name_H-M   'P 1'
#
loop_
_entity.id
_entity.type
_entity.pdbx_description
1 polymer ?
#
loop_
_entity_poly.entity_id
_entity_poly.type
_entity_poly.pdbx_seq_one_letter_code
_entity_poly.pdbx_strand_id
1 'polypeptide(L)'
;MYIFKSMSKAQFGGSEALTLVALGTSRWVPTTPPPSRVPPYYLSTANLLLQTGGALWTLCYILLTLRSFQDRTYGMPLFALSYNFAWEFVYGLLIAEAPLERIVFTLWLLLDLGMVYGLLKYGKEEWNHAPLIKRHLGKVFWGMTVWCVGAHWAFGSWWLKEGRRREGKWYAGVEGPDTTELGFWTAVVSQTYLSAASLGQLLVRQHTGGVSWGVWASRTLGSIIGLYMNYAWIWYHWREAHEYFMSPFAVALWVTALICDLVYPIIFAQVRKTERLLPDGRRVAGDSVNIDKKRVTFDKVK
;
A
#
# COMPACT_ATOMS: atom_id res chain seq x y z
N MET A 1 5.37 -1.57 16.51
CA MET A 1 4.44 -0.52 16.06
C MET A 1 3.47 -0.23 17.20
N TYR A 2 3.51 0.96 17.79
CA TYR A 2 2.66 1.32 18.95
C TYR A 2 1.15 1.26 18.67
N ILE A 3 0.79 1.21 17.40
CA ILE A 3 -0.55 1.48 16.86
C ILE A 3 -1.48 0.25 16.95
N PHE A 4 -0.96 -0.95 17.24
CA PHE A 4 -1.80 -2.16 17.40
C PHE A 4 -1.89 -2.69 18.84
N LYS A 5 -1.27 -2.01 19.83
CA LYS A 5 -1.12 -2.57 21.19
C LYS A 5 -2.17 -2.11 22.21
N SER A 6 -3.08 -1.19 21.87
CA SER A 6 -4.10 -0.69 22.83
C SER A 6 -5.52 -1.18 22.53
N MET A 7 -5.77 -2.46 22.79
CA MET A 7 -7.13 -2.96 23.01
C MET A 7 -7.15 -3.84 24.26
N SER A 8 -7.19 -3.22 25.44
CA SER A 8 -7.78 -3.82 26.64
C SER A 8 -7.92 -2.78 27.77
N LYS A 9 -9.17 -2.64 28.23
CA LYS A 9 -9.68 -1.98 29.44
C LYS A 9 -9.74 -0.44 29.52
N ALA A 10 -10.91 0.06 29.12
CA ALA A 10 -11.63 1.03 29.92
C ALA A 10 -12.09 0.40 31.25
N GLN A 11 -12.23 1.24 32.28
CA GLN A 11 -12.77 0.96 33.62
C GLN A 11 -11.87 0.15 34.56
N PHE A 12 -11.27 0.82 35.54
CA PHE A 12 -11.61 0.74 36.98
C PHE A 12 -10.63 1.65 37.74
N GLY A 13 -11.17 2.56 38.55
CA GLY A 13 -10.39 3.38 39.48
C GLY A 13 -10.03 2.62 40.75
N GLY A 14 -9.10 3.18 41.52
CA GLY A 14 -8.85 2.77 42.90
C GLY A 14 -7.59 1.94 43.10
N SER A 15 -6.80 2.41 44.06
CA SER A 15 -5.67 1.78 44.74
C SER A 15 -5.72 0.25 44.83
N GLU A 16 -4.74 -0.44 44.26
CA GLU A 16 -4.22 -1.73 44.76
C GLU A 16 -2.91 -2.04 44.03
N ALA A 17 -1.84 -1.44 44.54
CA ALA A 17 -0.48 -1.89 44.27
C ALA A 17 -0.16 -3.03 45.25
N LEU A 18 0.51 -4.06 44.72
CA LEU A 18 1.07 -5.23 45.39
C LEU A 18 0.18 -6.48 45.44
N THR A 19 0.80 -7.59 45.02
CA THR A 19 0.36 -8.99 45.11
C THR A 19 -0.44 -9.52 43.92
N LEU A 20 0.24 -10.15 42.96
CA LEU A 20 -0.08 -11.47 42.40
C LEU A 20 0.95 -11.85 41.31
N VAL A 21 2.04 -12.46 41.75
CA VAL A 21 2.94 -13.29 40.94
C VAL A 21 2.43 -14.72 41.03
N ALA A 22 1.55 -15.13 40.13
CA ALA A 22 1.23 -16.52 39.77
C ALA A 22 0.10 -16.50 38.74
N LEU A 23 0.17 -17.36 37.71
CA LEU A 23 -0.74 -17.49 36.56
C LEU A 23 -0.39 -16.57 35.37
N GLY A 24 0.59 -17.03 34.59
CA GLY A 24 0.73 -17.01 33.11
C GLY A 24 -0.05 -16.03 32.22
N THR A 25 -0.42 -14.85 32.70
CA THR A 25 -1.01 -13.77 31.91
C THR A 25 -0.03 -12.62 31.95
N SER A 26 0.77 -12.51 30.90
CA SER A 26 1.67 -11.38 30.76
C SER A 26 0.85 -10.11 30.53
N ARG A 27 0.46 -9.45 31.63
CA ARG A 27 -0.11 -8.11 31.66
C ARG A 27 0.98 -7.13 31.21
N TRP A 28 1.04 -6.88 29.91
CA TRP A 28 1.97 -5.91 29.33
C TRP A 28 1.30 -4.53 29.27
N VAL A 29 1.48 -3.73 30.32
CA VAL A 29 1.14 -2.30 30.31
C VAL A 29 2.37 -1.52 29.80
N PRO A 30 2.26 -0.64 28.78
CA PRO A 30 3.36 0.23 28.36
C PRO A 30 3.71 1.23 29.49
N THR A 31 4.95 1.26 29.96
CA THR A 31 5.35 2.08 31.13
C THR A 31 5.99 3.43 30.80
N THR A 32 6.23 3.77 29.54
CA THR A 32 6.51 5.17 29.14
C THR A 32 5.30 5.71 28.37
N PRO A 33 4.32 6.31 29.08
CA PRO A 33 3.20 6.97 28.44
C PRO A 33 3.73 8.13 27.55
N PRO A 34 2.97 8.54 26.51
CA PRO A 34 3.24 9.80 25.85
C PRO A 34 3.43 10.92 26.88
N PRO A 35 4.29 11.93 26.62
CA PRO A 35 4.48 13.05 27.54
C PRO A 35 3.13 13.62 28.02
N SER A 36 3.04 14.11 29.25
CA SER A 36 1.76 14.56 29.85
C SER A 36 1.01 15.64 29.04
N ARG A 37 1.72 16.35 28.14
CA ARG A 37 1.15 17.30 27.18
C ARG A 37 0.37 16.65 26.02
N VAL A 38 0.57 15.35 25.76
CA VAL A 38 -0.09 14.61 24.69
C VAL A 38 -1.50 14.23 25.16
N PRO A 39 -2.55 14.51 24.37
CA PRO A 39 -3.91 14.25 24.80
C PRO A 39 -4.20 12.76 24.97
N PRO A 40 -5.11 12.37 25.89
CA PRO A 40 -5.42 10.97 26.16
C PRO A 40 -6.03 10.21 24.96
N TYR A 41 -6.68 10.94 24.04
CA TYR A 41 -7.26 10.38 22.81
C TYR A 41 -6.24 10.24 21.66
N TYR A 42 -4.96 10.57 21.89
CA TYR A 42 -3.90 10.53 20.88
C TYR A 42 -3.80 9.17 20.17
N LEU A 43 -3.67 8.08 20.94
CA LEU A 43 -3.52 6.73 20.40
C LEU A 43 -4.82 6.22 19.77
N SER A 44 -5.98 6.46 20.38
CA SER A 44 -7.25 6.00 19.85
C SER A 44 -7.59 6.65 18.52
N THR A 45 -7.35 7.95 18.37
CA THR A 45 -7.53 8.65 17.09
C THR A 45 -6.55 8.15 16.03
N ALA A 46 -5.27 7.96 16.38
CA ALA A 46 -4.30 7.38 15.45
C ALA A 46 -4.74 5.98 14.97
N ASN A 47 -5.15 5.11 15.88
CA ASN A 47 -5.62 3.76 15.55
C ASN A 47 -6.88 3.80 14.68
N LEU A 48 -7.80 4.74 14.92
CA LEU A 48 -9.00 4.90 14.10
C LEU A 48 -8.63 5.31 12.67
N LEU A 49 -7.80 6.34 12.51
CA LEU A 49 -7.34 6.81 11.21
C LEU A 49 -6.63 5.68 10.44
N LEU A 50 -5.73 4.94 11.09
CA LEU A 50 -5.03 3.83 10.45
C LEU A 50 -6.00 2.73 10.01
N GLN A 51 -6.94 2.32 10.86
CA GLN A 51 -7.92 1.27 10.54
C GLN A 51 -8.87 1.69 9.42
N THR A 52 -9.33 2.94 9.42
CA THR A 52 -10.16 3.48 8.33
C THR A 52 -9.39 3.48 7.02
N GLY A 53 -8.14 3.94 7.03
CA GLY A 53 -7.27 3.89 5.86
C GLY A 53 -7.05 2.46 5.35
N GLY A 54 -6.78 1.54 6.27
CA GLY A 54 -6.61 0.13 5.97
C GLY A 54 -7.86 -0.52 5.37
N ALA A 55 -9.05 -0.23 5.90
CA ALA A 55 -10.32 -0.72 5.35
C ALA A 55 -10.57 -0.22 3.92
N LEU A 56 -10.23 1.04 3.63
CA LEU A 56 -10.32 1.61 2.29
C LEU A 56 -9.32 0.97 1.32
N TRP A 57 -8.11 0.63 1.78
CA TRP A 57 -7.14 -0.15 1.01
C TRP A 57 -7.60 -1.58 0.73
N THR A 58 -8.17 -2.26 1.72
CA THR A 58 -8.82 -3.56 1.52
C THR A 58 -9.88 -3.49 0.43
N LEU A 59 -10.74 -2.47 0.47
CA LEU A 59 -11.73 -2.23 -0.59
C LEU A 59 -11.06 -1.98 -1.95
N CYS A 60 -9.97 -1.21 -1.98
CA CYS A 60 -9.19 -0.97 -3.20
C CYS A 60 -8.70 -2.29 -3.83
N TYR A 61 -8.11 -3.19 -3.05
CA TYR A 61 -7.60 -4.46 -3.56
C TYR A 61 -8.69 -5.37 -4.09
N ILE A 62 -9.83 -5.43 -3.40
CA ILE A 62 -11.00 -6.17 -3.87
C ILE A 62 -11.44 -5.60 -5.22
N LEU A 63 -11.60 -4.27 -5.33
CA LEU A 63 -12.02 -3.63 -6.57
C LEU A 63 -11.00 -3.78 -7.70
N LEU A 64 -9.69 -3.70 -7.42
CA LEU A 64 -8.62 -3.95 -8.39
C LEU A 64 -8.66 -5.38 -8.91
N THR A 65 -8.86 -6.36 -8.03
CA THR A 65 -8.99 -7.78 -8.41
C THR A 65 -10.21 -8.00 -9.29
N LEU A 66 -11.38 -7.50 -8.87
CA LEU A 66 -12.62 -7.62 -9.63
C LEU A 66 -12.48 -6.96 -11.01
N ARG A 67 -11.89 -5.77 -11.07
CA ARG A 67 -11.65 -5.06 -12.34
C ARG A 67 -10.66 -5.79 -13.23
N SER A 68 -9.65 -6.42 -12.66
CA SER A 68 -8.69 -7.21 -13.43
C SER A 68 -9.36 -8.36 -14.19
N PHE A 69 -10.38 -8.98 -13.58
CA PHE A 69 -11.14 -10.07 -14.21
C PHE A 69 -12.19 -9.56 -15.20
N GLN A 70 -12.90 -8.49 -14.86
CA GLN A 70 -13.92 -7.88 -15.72
C GLN A 70 -13.33 -7.29 -16.99
N ASP A 71 -12.27 -6.48 -16.84
CA ASP A 71 -11.65 -5.78 -17.95
C ASP A 71 -10.55 -6.62 -18.62
N ARG A 72 -10.32 -7.86 -18.14
CA ARG A 72 -9.28 -8.80 -18.62
C ARG A 72 -7.94 -8.09 -18.82
N THR A 73 -7.47 -7.44 -17.77
CA THR A 73 -6.16 -6.77 -17.69
C THR A 73 -5.75 -6.66 -16.22
N TYR A 74 -4.72 -5.88 -15.90
CA TYR A 74 -4.29 -5.64 -14.52
C TYR A 74 -4.31 -4.16 -14.18
N GLY A 75 -4.80 -3.84 -12.97
CA GLY A 75 -4.96 -2.46 -12.52
C GLY A 75 -3.69 -1.85 -11.92
N MET A 76 -3.06 -2.53 -10.97
CA MET A 76 -1.86 -2.01 -10.28
C MET A 76 -0.62 -2.15 -11.18
N PRO A 77 0.20 -1.09 -11.38
CA PRO A 77 1.40 -1.17 -12.22
C PRO A 77 2.32 -2.33 -11.88
N LEU A 78 2.95 -2.91 -12.90
CA LEU A 78 3.66 -4.20 -12.81
C LEU A 78 4.67 -4.25 -11.66
N PHE A 79 5.60 -3.29 -11.58
CA PHE A 79 6.57 -3.24 -10.48
C PHE A 79 5.93 -2.80 -9.16
N ALA A 80 4.88 -1.98 -9.19
CA ALA A 80 4.18 -1.57 -7.98
C ALA A 80 3.53 -2.78 -7.30
N LEU A 81 2.94 -3.70 -8.07
CA LEU A 81 2.39 -4.95 -7.57
C LEU A 81 3.47 -5.88 -7.04
N SER A 82 4.63 -6.00 -7.72
CA SER A 82 5.77 -6.77 -7.20
C SER A 82 6.30 -6.20 -5.88
N TYR A 83 6.41 -4.87 -5.80
CA TYR A 83 6.87 -4.17 -4.59
C TYR A 83 5.86 -4.30 -3.45
N ASN A 84 4.56 -4.13 -3.73
CA ASN A 84 3.49 -4.28 -2.76
C ASN A 84 3.41 -5.70 -2.18
N PHE A 85 3.39 -6.72 -3.06
CA PHE A 85 3.38 -8.11 -2.65
C PHE A 85 4.56 -8.46 -1.74
N ALA A 86 5.75 -7.97 -2.11
CA ALA A 86 6.95 -8.16 -1.32
C ALA A 86 6.90 -7.43 0.03
N TRP A 87 6.35 -6.21 0.06
CA TRP A 87 6.14 -5.44 1.28
C TRP A 87 5.22 -6.18 2.24
N GLU A 88 4.08 -6.69 1.77
CA GLU A 88 3.13 -7.42 2.62
C GLU A 88 3.68 -8.75 3.12
N PHE A 89 4.43 -9.47 2.26
CA PHE A 89 5.11 -10.69 2.67
C PHE A 89 6.14 -10.44 3.78
N VAL A 90 7.05 -9.48 3.58
CA VAL A 90 8.14 -9.21 4.52
C VAL A 90 7.60 -8.60 5.81
N TYR A 91 6.83 -7.52 5.72
CA TYR A 91 6.37 -6.81 6.91
C TYR A 91 5.25 -7.56 7.62
N GLY A 92 4.39 -8.28 6.90
CA GLY A 92 3.31 -9.07 7.49
C GLY A 92 3.75 -10.35 8.18
N LEU A 93 4.65 -11.12 7.55
CA LEU A 93 5.00 -12.46 8.02
C LEU A 93 6.31 -12.52 8.78
N LEU A 94 7.26 -11.63 8.47
CA LEU A 94 8.63 -11.72 9.02
C LEU A 94 8.93 -10.64 10.06
N ILE A 95 8.35 -9.44 9.95
CA ILE A 95 8.66 -8.29 10.83
C ILE A 95 7.52 -7.95 11.81
N ALA A 96 6.26 -8.06 11.41
CA ALA A 96 5.12 -7.71 12.26
C ALA A 96 5.14 -8.52 13.56
N GLU A 97 4.76 -7.87 14.66
CA GLU A 97 4.77 -8.49 15.99
C GLU A 97 3.37 -8.62 16.57
N ALA A 98 2.52 -7.62 16.33
CA ALA A 98 1.18 -7.63 16.87
C ALA A 98 0.32 -8.67 16.11
N PRO A 99 -0.45 -9.52 16.80
CA PRO A 99 -1.31 -10.51 16.14
C PRO A 99 -2.28 -9.87 15.15
N LEU A 100 -2.88 -8.73 15.51
CA LEU A 100 -3.79 -8.01 14.63
C LEU A 100 -3.09 -7.49 13.37
N GLU A 101 -1.87 -6.96 13.51
CA GLU A 101 -1.03 -6.52 12.38
C GLU A 101 -0.76 -7.69 11.44
N ARG A 102 -0.26 -8.83 11.96
CA ARG A 102 -0.02 -10.04 11.17
C ARG A 102 -1.26 -10.51 10.42
N ILE A 103 -2.42 -10.51 11.08
CA ILE A 103 -3.69 -10.90 10.46
C ILE A 103 -4.04 -9.96 9.30
N VAL A 104 -4.00 -8.64 9.52
CA VAL A 104 -4.35 -7.65 8.49
C VAL A 104 -3.42 -7.76 7.28
N PHE A 105 -2.10 -7.82 7.50
CA PHE A 105 -1.14 -7.97 6.42
C PHE A 105 -1.28 -9.31 5.69
N THR A 106 -1.60 -10.40 6.41
CA THR A 106 -1.85 -11.70 5.76
C THR A 106 -3.09 -11.65 4.88
N LEU A 107 -4.16 -10.98 5.33
CA LEU A 107 -5.37 -10.79 4.51
C LEU A 107 -5.07 -9.97 3.25
N TRP A 108 -4.26 -8.92 3.36
CA TRP A 108 -3.81 -8.17 2.19
C TRP A 108 -2.96 -9.02 1.24
N LEU A 109 -2.03 -9.80 1.76
CA LEU A 109 -1.20 -10.70 0.95
C LEU A 109 -2.05 -11.74 0.18
N LEU A 110 -3.14 -12.21 0.79
CA LEU A 110 -4.11 -13.08 0.13
C LEU A 110 -4.91 -12.37 -0.96
N LEU A 111 -5.28 -11.11 -0.76
CA LEU A 111 -5.93 -10.29 -1.79
C LEU A 111 -4.99 -10.00 -2.95
N ASP A 112 -3.70 -9.78 -2.68
CA ASP A 112 -2.68 -9.60 -3.70
C ASP A 112 -2.59 -10.81 -4.64
N LEU A 113 -2.82 -12.05 -4.16
CA LEU A 113 -2.86 -13.24 -5.04
C LEU A 113 -3.92 -13.10 -6.14
N GLY A 114 -5.05 -12.46 -5.85
CA GLY A 114 -6.08 -12.17 -6.84
C GLY A 114 -5.58 -11.20 -7.93
N MET A 115 -4.90 -10.13 -7.51
CA MET A 115 -4.30 -9.15 -8.44
C MET A 115 -3.15 -9.76 -9.26
N VAL A 116 -2.28 -10.55 -8.63
CA VAL A 116 -1.20 -11.29 -9.29
C VAL A 116 -1.77 -12.26 -10.31
N TYR A 117 -2.82 -13.00 -9.97
CA TYR A 117 -3.50 -13.87 -10.91
C TYR A 117 -4.04 -13.08 -12.11
N GLY A 118 -4.69 -11.93 -11.86
CA GLY A 118 -5.15 -11.02 -12.93
C GLY A 118 -4.04 -10.59 -13.87
N LEU A 119 -2.89 -10.17 -13.32
CA LEU A 119 -1.69 -9.82 -14.09
C LEU A 119 -1.18 -10.99 -14.94
N LEU A 120 -0.97 -12.16 -14.33
CA LEU A 120 -0.38 -13.31 -15.02
C LEU A 120 -1.31 -13.88 -16.09
N LYS A 121 -2.62 -13.86 -15.84
CA LYS A 121 -3.65 -14.37 -16.74
C LYS A 121 -3.90 -13.43 -17.92
N TYR A 122 -4.03 -12.13 -17.66
CA TYR A 122 -4.54 -11.18 -18.64
C TYR A 122 -3.55 -10.10 -19.07
N GLY A 123 -2.50 -9.82 -18.29
CA GLY A 123 -1.65 -8.66 -18.51
C GLY A 123 -0.79 -8.69 -19.77
N LYS A 124 -0.65 -9.84 -20.44
CA LYS A 124 0.14 -9.97 -21.68
C LYS A 124 -0.34 -9.03 -22.80
N GLU A 125 -1.63 -8.71 -22.83
CA GLU A 125 -2.22 -7.87 -23.87
C GLU A 125 -1.80 -6.40 -23.75
N GLU A 126 -1.42 -5.95 -22.55
CA GLU A 126 -0.87 -4.61 -22.30
C GLU A 126 0.55 -4.42 -22.85
N TRP A 127 1.24 -5.52 -23.15
CA TRP A 127 2.65 -5.53 -23.55
C TRP A 127 2.87 -5.80 -25.04
N ASN A 128 1.87 -5.57 -25.89
CA ASN A 128 1.98 -5.73 -27.34
C ASN A 128 3.13 -4.88 -27.96
N HIS A 129 3.44 -3.74 -27.35
CA HIS A 129 4.55 -2.86 -27.74
C HIS A 129 5.93 -3.38 -27.29
N ALA A 130 6.00 -4.36 -26.39
CA ALA A 130 7.23 -4.93 -25.83
C ALA A 130 7.21 -6.47 -25.86
N PRO A 131 7.52 -7.10 -27.03
CA PRO A 131 7.36 -8.54 -27.22
C PRO A 131 8.18 -9.43 -26.27
N LEU A 132 9.31 -8.95 -25.76
CA LEU A 132 10.12 -9.67 -24.77
C LEU A 132 9.39 -9.74 -23.41
N ILE A 133 8.83 -8.62 -22.94
CA ILE A 133 8.05 -8.59 -21.70
C ILE A 133 6.77 -9.40 -21.86
N LYS A 134 6.05 -9.27 -22.99
CA LYS A 134 4.83 -10.06 -23.24
C LYS A 134 5.06 -11.57 -23.12
N ARG A 135 6.16 -12.09 -23.70
CA ARG A 135 6.52 -13.51 -23.67
C ARG A 135 6.94 -14.00 -22.28
N HIS A 136 7.59 -13.13 -21.50
CA HIS A 136 8.19 -13.49 -20.22
C HIS A 136 7.54 -12.80 -19.01
N LEU A 137 6.32 -12.27 -19.14
CA LEU A 137 5.67 -11.43 -18.14
C LEU A 137 5.72 -12.02 -16.72
N GLY A 138 5.40 -13.31 -16.58
CA GLY A 138 5.45 -13.97 -15.28
C GLY A 138 6.87 -14.11 -14.71
N LYS A 139 7.88 -14.39 -15.55
CA LYS A 139 9.28 -14.45 -15.11
C LYS A 139 9.79 -13.06 -14.71
N VAL A 140 9.41 -12.04 -15.47
CA VAL A 140 9.74 -10.64 -15.16
C VAL A 140 9.11 -10.26 -13.83
N PHE A 141 7.81 -10.49 -13.65
CA PHE A 141 7.10 -10.24 -12.39
C PHE A 141 7.78 -10.91 -11.20
N TRP A 142 7.98 -12.23 -11.24
CA TRP A 142 8.58 -12.95 -10.12
C TRP A 142 10.05 -12.59 -9.89
N GLY A 143 10.81 -12.29 -10.94
CA GLY A 143 12.17 -11.79 -10.81
C GLY A 143 12.23 -10.45 -10.06
N MET A 144 11.32 -9.52 -10.38
CA MET A 144 11.18 -8.26 -9.64
C MET A 144 10.71 -8.51 -8.20
N THR A 145 9.73 -9.40 -8.00
CA THR A 145 9.22 -9.72 -6.66
C THR A 145 10.31 -10.32 -5.76
N VAL A 146 11.13 -11.25 -6.26
CA VAL A 146 12.27 -11.81 -5.50
C VAL A 146 13.25 -10.72 -5.08
N TRP A 147 13.59 -9.81 -6.01
CA TRP A 147 14.44 -8.67 -5.69
C TRP A 147 13.79 -7.75 -4.64
N CYS A 148 12.50 -7.41 -4.79
CA CYS A 148 11.77 -6.58 -3.84
C CYS A 148 11.69 -7.22 -2.44
N VAL A 149 11.50 -8.55 -2.35
CA VAL A 149 11.54 -9.29 -1.08
C VAL A 149 12.91 -9.16 -0.44
N GLY A 150 13.98 -9.37 -1.20
CA GLY A 150 15.35 -9.18 -0.73
C GLY A 150 15.62 -7.74 -0.24
N ALA A 151 15.17 -6.75 -1.00
CA ALA A 151 15.33 -5.34 -0.66
C ALA A 151 14.56 -4.94 0.61
N HIS A 152 13.28 -5.33 0.72
CA HIS A 152 12.49 -5.07 1.92
C HIS A 152 13.02 -5.79 3.14
N TRP A 153 13.44 -7.06 2.99
CA TRP A 153 14.03 -7.83 4.07
C TRP A 153 15.34 -7.22 4.54
N ALA A 154 16.23 -6.83 3.62
CA ALA A 154 17.49 -6.18 3.96
C ALA A 154 17.26 -4.85 4.69
N PHE A 155 16.36 -4.01 4.17
CA PHE A 155 16.03 -2.73 4.81
C PHE A 155 15.40 -2.92 6.20
N GLY A 156 14.42 -3.80 6.32
CA GLY A 156 13.74 -4.10 7.58
C GLY A 156 14.69 -4.70 8.62
N SER A 157 15.51 -5.69 8.23
CA SER A 157 16.48 -6.31 9.13
C SER A 157 17.56 -5.32 9.58
N TRP A 158 18.06 -4.49 8.66
CA TRP A 158 18.98 -3.41 8.99
C TRP A 158 18.35 -2.41 9.96
N TRP A 159 17.09 -2.02 9.73
CA TRP A 159 16.37 -1.11 10.62
C TRP A 159 16.15 -1.69 12.01
N LEU A 160 15.81 -2.98 12.12
CA LEU A 160 15.61 -3.61 13.43
C LEU A 160 16.90 -3.68 14.25
N LYS A 161 18.05 -3.77 13.58
CA LYS A 161 19.37 -3.82 14.22
C LYS A 161 19.91 -2.43 14.55
N GLU A 162 20.02 -1.58 13.53
CA GLU A 162 20.76 -0.31 13.55
C GLU A 162 19.85 0.92 13.40
N GLY A 163 18.55 0.72 13.19
CA GLY A 163 17.59 1.81 13.00
C GLY A 163 17.41 2.67 14.24
N ARG A 164 16.74 3.80 14.04
CA ARG A 164 16.52 4.79 15.09
C ARG A 164 15.76 4.18 16.26
N ARG A 165 16.26 4.46 17.46
CA ARG A 165 15.61 4.16 18.73
C ARG A 165 15.12 5.47 19.31
N ARG A 166 13.85 5.52 19.71
CA ARG A 166 13.25 6.67 20.40
C ARG A 166 12.61 6.17 21.68
N GLU A 167 12.63 7.02 22.70
CA GLU A 167 12.03 6.71 24.00
C GLU A 167 10.56 6.33 23.82
N GLY A 168 10.15 5.23 24.47
CA GLY A 168 8.80 4.71 24.31
C GLY A 168 8.54 4.15 22.91
N LYS A 169 9.52 3.47 22.31
CA LYS A 169 9.36 2.59 21.15
C LYS A 169 9.81 1.18 21.52
N TRP A 170 9.02 0.18 21.16
CA TRP A 170 9.21 -1.19 21.65
C TRP A 170 9.14 -2.16 20.48
N TYR A 171 9.99 -3.18 20.55
CA TYR A 171 10.05 -4.30 19.63
C TYR A 171 10.47 -5.56 20.41
N ALA A 172 9.85 -6.70 20.14
CA ALA A 172 10.11 -7.99 20.74
C ALA A 172 10.02 -8.00 22.29
N GLY A 173 9.12 -7.18 22.83
CA GLY A 173 8.90 -7.07 24.27
C GLY A 173 9.93 -6.22 25.02
N VAL A 174 10.89 -5.60 24.33
CA VAL A 174 11.90 -4.70 24.91
C VAL A 174 11.85 -3.33 24.25
N GLU A 175 12.40 -2.31 24.92
CA GLU A 175 12.61 -1.00 24.30
C GLU A 175 13.56 -1.18 23.11
N GLY A 176 13.15 -0.68 21.95
CA GLY A 176 13.62 -1.20 20.68
C GLY A 176 13.54 -0.22 19.52
N PRO A 177 13.88 -0.69 18.31
CA PRO A 177 13.79 0.11 17.08
C PRO A 177 12.40 0.73 16.89
N ASP A 178 12.36 1.96 16.37
CA ASP A 178 11.11 2.64 16.05
C ASP A 178 10.48 2.02 14.79
N THR A 179 9.61 1.05 15.02
CA THR A 179 8.84 0.37 13.97
C THR A 179 7.68 1.20 13.44
N THR A 180 7.31 2.30 14.10
CA THR A 180 6.36 3.28 13.55
C THR A 180 7.05 4.13 12.47
N GLU A 181 8.30 4.55 12.71
CA GLU A 181 9.13 5.22 11.68
C GLU A 181 9.45 4.26 10.51
N LEU A 182 9.76 2.98 10.79
CA LEU A 182 9.91 1.96 9.74
C LEU A 182 8.64 1.81 8.87
N GLY A 183 7.48 1.71 9.53
CA GLY A 183 6.19 1.62 8.84
C GLY A 183 5.94 2.84 7.95
N PHE A 184 6.28 4.04 8.41
CA PHE A 184 6.17 5.25 7.62
C PHE A 184 7.02 5.19 6.36
N TRP A 185 8.33 4.93 6.50
CA TRP A 185 9.26 4.99 5.37
C TRP A 185 8.91 3.97 4.30
N THR A 186 8.53 2.78 4.72
CA THR A 186 8.20 1.71 3.78
C THR A 186 6.87 1.99 3.08
N ALA A 187 5.85 2.47 3.80
CA ALA A 187 4.55 2.84 3.23
C ALA A 187 4.62 4.07 2.31
N VAL A 188 5.34 5.13 2.70
CA VAL A 188 5.41 6.37 1.91
C VAL A 188 6.18 6.17 0.60
N VAL A 189 7.23 5.34 0.60
CA VAL A 189 7.95 4.95 -0.62
C VAL A 189 7.05 4.11 -1.53
N SER A 190 6.37 3.09 -0.99
CA SER A 190 5.37 2.30 -1.73
C SER A 190 4.33 3.20 -2.37
N GLN A 191 3.73 4.11 -1.58
CA GLN A 191 2.66 4.98 -2.03
C GLN A 191 3.12 5.97 -3.11
N THR A 192 4.30 6.56 -2.95
CA THR A 192 4.86 7.51 -3.92
C THR A 192 5.06 6.85 -5.27
N TYR A 193 5.71 5.68 -5.27
CA TYR A 193 5.92 4.93 -6.50
C TYR A 193 4.59 4.50 -7.12
N LEU A 194 3.68 3.91 -6.33
CA LEU A 194 2.39 3.45 -6.82
C LEU A 194 1.57 4.58 -7.44
N SER A 195 1.54 5.76 -6.82
CA SER A 195 0.78 6.91 -7.32
C SER A 195 1.34 7.40 -8.65
N ALA A 196 2.67 7.59 -8.73
CA ALA A 196 3.34 8.04 -9.95
C ALA A 196 3.22 7.00 -11.08
N ALA A 197 3.45 5.72 -10.78
CA ALA A 197 3.35 4.63 -11.75
C ALA A 197 1.91 4.41 -12.22
N SER A 198 0.91 4.61 -11.37
CA SER A 198 -0.50 4.49 -11.76
C SER A 198 -0.91 5.59 -12.73
N LEU A 199 -0.51 6.84 -12.46
CA LEU A 199 -0.71 7.96 -13.37
C LEU A 199 0.02 7.73 -14.70
N GLY A 200 1.29 7.33 -14.65
CA GLY A 200 2.08 7.00 -15.83
C GLY A 200 1.46 5.86 -16.65
N GLN A 201 1.00 4.78 -16.00
CA GLN A 201 0.33 3.67 -16.67
C GLN A 201 -0.94 4.13 -17.40
N LEU A 202 -1.76 4.96 -16.77
CA LEU A 202 -2.97 5.51 -17.39
C LEU A 202 -2.64 6.34 -18.63
N LEU A 203 -1.61 7.19 -18.55
CA LEU A 203 -1.12 8.00 -19.67
C LEU A 203 -0.52 7.16 -20.79
N VAL A 204 0.20 6.09 -20.48
CA VAL A 204 0.80 5.21 -21.51
C VAL A 204 -0.25 4.34 -22.17
N ARG A 205 -1.19 3.78 -21.40
CA ARG A 205 -2.21 2.86 -21.91
C ARG A 205 -3.33 3.56 -22.66
N GLN A 206 -3.67 4.79 -22.29
CA GLN A 206 -4.79 5.54 -22.88
C GLN A 206 -6.14 4.78 -22.80
N HIS A 207 -6.31 3.94 -21.78
CA HIS A 207 -7.58 3.36 -21.37
C HIS A 207 -7.60 3.11 -19.86
N THR A 208 -8.80 2.95 -19.31
CA THR A 208 -9.06 2.76 -17.88
C THR A 208 -9.23 1.29 -17.47
N GLY A 209 -8.93 0.36 -18.38
CA GLY A 209 -9.00 -1.08 -18.09
C GLY A 209 -8.21 -1.49 -16.84
N GLY A 210 -8.83 -2.28 -15.97
CA GLY A 210 -8.25 -2.78 -14.73
C GLY A 210 -8.46 -1.86 -13.53
N VAL A 211 -9.06 -0.69 -13.72
CA VAL A 211 -9.30 0.31 -12.67
C VAL A 211 -10.70 0.93 -12.78
N SER A 212 -11.11 1.69 -11.76
CA SER A 212 -12.41 2.38 -11.75
C SER A 212 -12.40 3.58 -10.81
N TRP A 213 -13.47 4.38 -10.83
CA TRP A 213 -13.65 5.47 -9.86
C TRP A 213 -13.61 4.98 -8.42
N GLY A 214 -14.19 3.81 -8.14
CA GLY A 214 -14.13 3.19 -6.81
C GLY A 214 -12.69 2.85 -6.41
N VAL A 215 -11.90 2.29 -7.33
CA VAL A 215 -10.47 2.00 -7.10
C VAL A 215 -9.70 3.27 -6.77
N TRP A 216 -9.88 4.34 -7.56
CA TRP A 216 -9.21 5.62 -7.30
C TRP A 216 -9.64 6.22 -5.95
N ALA A 217 -10.94 6.29 -5.69
CA ALA A 217 -11.48 6.90 -4.48
C ALA A 217 -11.02 6.15 -3.23
N SER A 218 -11.14 4.81 -3.20
CA SER A 218 -10.75 4.02 -2.05
C SER A 218 -9.23 4.06 -1.81
N ARG A 219 -8.42 4.03 -2.87
CA ARG A 219 -6.96 4.17 -2.78
C ARG A 219 -6.54 5.53 -2.22
N THR A 220 -7.09 6.60 -2.80
CA THR A 220 -6.72 7.99 -2.49
C THR A 220 -7.16 8.34 -1.08
N LEU A 221 -8.41 8.04 -0.72
CA LEU A 221 -8.93 8.27 0.63
C LEU A 221 -8.23 7.37 1.66
N GLY A 222 -7.94 6.12 1.31
CA GLY A 222 -7.19 5.20 2.17
C GLY A 222 -5.81 5.73 2.52
N SER A 223 -5.11 6.31 1.54
CA SER A 223 -3.79 6.94 1.73
C SER A 223 -3.88 8.25 2.50
N ILE A 224 -4.84 9.12 2.17
CA ILE A 224 -5.05 10.38 2.88
C ILE A 224 -5.32 10.11 4.36
N ILE A 225 -6.24 9.19 4.67
CA ILE A 225 -6.66 8.94 6.05
C ILE A 225 -5.61 8.11 6.81
N GLY A 226 -5.19 6.98 6.25
CA GLY A 226 -4.34 6.01 6.92
C GLY A 226 -2.85 6.35 6.95
N LEU A 227 -2.37 7.14 5.98
CA LEU A 227 -0.97 7.56 5.91
C LEU A 227 -0.85 9.05 6.25
N TYR A 228 -1.43 9.96 5.48
CA TYR A 228 -1.12 11.39 5.67
C TYR A 228 -1.74 11.97 6.95
N MET A 229 -3.04 11.77 7.18
CA MET A 229 -3.73 12.27 8.37
C MET A 229 -3.28 11.53 9.63
N ASN A 230 -3.09 10.21 9.56
CA ASN A 230 -2.57 9.44 10.68
C ASN A 230 -1.18 9.94 11.12
N TYR A 231 -0.23 10.07 10.19
CA TYR A 231 1.12 10.51 10.52
C TYR A 231 1.19 12.00 10.87
N ALA A 232 0.36 12.85 10.23
CA ALA A 232 0.20 14.25 10.64
C ALA A 232 -0.35 14.39 12.05
N TRP A 233 -1.31 13.55 12.43
CA TRP A 233 -1.90 13.53 13.78
C TRP A 233 -0.86 13.19 14.85
N ILE A 234 -0.11 12.09 14.64
CA ILE A 234 0.89 11.67 15.62
C ILE A 234 2.07 12.65 15.68
N TRP A 235 2.45 13.24 14.54
CA TRP A 235 3.45 14.31 14.49
C TRP A 235 2.99 15.58 15.20
N TYR A 236 1.76 16.03 14.95
CA TYR A 236 1.25 17.27 15.53
C TYR A 236 1.28 17.25 17.06
N HIS A 237 0.88 16.12 17.66
CA HIS A 237 0.81 15.96 19.11
C HIS A 237 2.13 15.52 19.76
N TRP A 238 3.01 14.82 19.04
CA TRP A 238 4.29 14.34 19.58
C TRP A 238 5.41 14.44 18.52
N ARG A 239 5.82 15.69 18.24
CA ARG A 239 6.78 16.03 17.18
C ARG A 239 8.13 15.34 17.36
N GLU A 240 8.64 15.28 18.58
CA GLU A 240 9.96 14.73 18.90
C GLU A 240 10.05 13.22 18.61
N ALA A 241 8.91 12.51 18.64
CA ALA A 241 8.86 11.10 18.30
C ALA A 241 8.59 10.84 16.80
N HIS A 242 8.13 11.84 16.05
CA HIS A 242 7.64 11.66 14.67
C HIS A 242 8.14 12.72 13.68
N GLU A 243 9.26 13.38 13.98
CA GLU A 243 9.82 14.48 13.18
C GLU A 243 10.07 14.09 11.71
N TYR A 244 10.30 12.79 11.46
CA TYR A 244 10.57 12.23 10.15
C TYR A 244 9.44 12.54 9.15
N PHE A 245 8.19 12.66 9.60
CA PHE A 245 7.03 12.93 8.76
C PHE A 245 7.14 14.27 8.00
N MET A 246 7.72 15.28 8.64
CA MET A 246 7.92 16.62 8.08
C MET A 246 9.35 16.88 7.63
N SER A 247 10.20 15.85 7.57
CA SER A 247 11.53 15.98 6.97
C SER A 247 11.40 16.36 5.48
N PRO A 248 12.33 17.14 4.89
CA PRO A 248 12.23 17.54 3.48
C PRO A 248 12.06 16.37 2.51
N PHE A 249 12.74 15.26 2.79
CA PHE A 249 12.63 14.04 1.99
C PHE A 249 11.25 13.39 2.11
N ALA A 250 10.71 13.25 3.32
CA ALA A 250 9.36 12.74 3.52
C ALA A 250 8.31 13.61 2.83
N VAL A 251 8.41 14.93 2.97
CA VAL A 251 7.51 15.89 2.32
C VAL A 251 7.56 15.75 0.81
N ALA A 252 8.74 15.65 0.21
CA ALA A 252 8.88 15.42 -1.22
C ALA A 252 8.14 14.14 -1.67
N LEU A 253 8.25 13.05 -0.91
CA LEU A 253 7.58 11.79 -1.23
C LEU A 253 6.05 11.91 -1.14
N TRP A 254 5.50 12.26 0.04
CA TRP A 254 4.05 12.26 0.22
C TRP A 254 3.34 13.36 -0.57
N VAL A 255 3.98 14.51 -0.82
CA VAL A 255 3.44 15.55 -1.71
C VAL A 255 3.42 15.07 -3.16
N THR A 256 4.48 14.40 -3.63
CA THR A 256 4.51 13.82 -4.98
C THR A 256 3.37 12.81 -5.15
N ALA A 257 3.22 11.91 -4.18
CA ALA A 257 2.14 10.92 -4.19
C ALA A 257 0.75 11.59 -4.25
N LEU A 258 0.51 12.58 -3.40
CA LEU A 258 -0.76 13.31 -3.34
C LEU A 258 -1.05 14.06 -4.64
N ILE A 259 -0.07 14.73 -5.24
CA ILE A 259 -0.23 15.41 -6.54
C ILE A 259 -0.63 14.39 -7.61
N CYS A 260 0.07 13.26 -7.70
CA CYS A 260 -0.27 12.22 -8.66
C CYS A 260 -1.71 11.71 -8.47
N ASP A 261 -2.14 11.50 -7.23
CA ASP A 261 -3.49 11.03 -6.90
C ASP A 261 -4.60 12.06 -7.16
N LEU A 262 -4.29 13.35 -7.03
CA LEU A 262 -5.22 14.44 -7.35
C LEU A 262 -5.29 14.75 -8.85
N VAL A 263 -4.21 14.54 -9.60
CA VAL A 263 -4.18 14.66 -11.07
C VAL A 263 -4.84 13.46 -11.73
N TYR A 264 -4.66 12.25 -11.18
CA TYR A 264 -5.21 11.00 -11.69
C TYR A 264 -6.69 11.06 -12.12
N PRO A 265 -7.66 11.56 -11.31
CA PRO A 265 -9.07 11.57 -11.69
C PRO A 265 -9.35 12.48 -12.90
N ILE A 266 -8.57 13.54 -13.09
CA ILE A 266 -8.70 14.46 -14.23
C ILE A 266 -8.32 13.71 -15.52
N ILE A 267 -7.15 13.07 -15.51
CA ILE A 267 -6.66 12.26 -16.64
C ILE A 267 -7.59 11.07 -16.87
N PHE A 268 -8.06 10.42 -15.81
CA PHE A 268 -8.98 9.30 -15.89
C PHE A 268 -10.29 9.70 -16.59
N ALA A 269 -10.86 10.86 -16.24
CA ALA A 269 -12.04 11.38 -16.91
C ALA A 269 -11.79 11.69 -18.40
N GLN A 270 -10.61 12.18 -18.75
CA GLN A 270 -10.24 12.46 -20.14
C GLN A 270 -10.08 11.18 -20.96
N VAL A 271 -9.28 10.23 -20.48
CA VAL A 271 -9.04 8.93 -21.13
C VAL A 271 -10.34 8.14 -21.32
N ARG A 272 -11.23 8.21 -20.32
CA ARG A 272 -12.54 7.53 -20.39
C ARG A 272 -13.47 8.05 -21.49
N LYS A 273 -13.27 9.28 -21.97
CA LYS A 273 -14.05 9.83 -23.10
C LYS A 273 -13.66 9.22 -24.44
N THR A 274 -12.43 8.74 -24.57
CA THR A 274 -11.84 8.29 -25.83
C THR A 274 -11.67 6.78 -25.92
N GLU A 275 -11.64 6.07 -24.80
CA GLU A 275 -11.50 4.62 -24.77
C GLU A 275 -12.69 3.89 -25.41
N ARG A 276 -12.46 2.63 -25.81
CA ARG A 276 -13.49 1.74 -26.36
C ARG A 276 -13.59 0.46 -25.54
N LEU A 277 -14.81 -0.03 -25.36
CA LEU A 277 -15.09 -1.32 -24.73
C LEU A 277 -15.24 -2.40 -25.81
N LEU A 278 -14.43 -3.45 -25.74
CA LEU A 278 -14.52 -4.60 -26.61
C LEU A 278 -15.60 -5.59 -26.14
N PRO A 279 -16.14 -6.45 -27.03
CA PRO A 279 -17.16 -7.44 -26.66
C PRO A 279 -16.72 -8.44 -25.57
N ASP A 280 -15.41 -8.65 -25.43
CA ASP A 280 -14.83 -9.54 -24.42
C ASP A 280 -14.61 -8.86 -23.06
N GLY A 281 -15.02 -7.59 -22.92
CA GLY A 281 -14.91 -6.79 -21.69
C GLY A 281 -13.65 -5.92 -21.61
N ARG A 282 -12.67 -6.09 -22.50
CA ARG A 282 -11.44 -5.28 -22.46
C ARG A 282 -11.71 -3.83 -22.83
N ARG A 283 -11.00 -2.92 -22.16
CA ARG A 283 -10.93 -1.50 -22.56
C ARG A 283 -9.64 -1.27 -23.35
N VAL A 284 -9.73 -0.55 -24.45
CA VAL A 284 -8.59 -0.21 -25.30
C VAL A 284 -8.59 1.27 -25.66
N ALA A 285 -7.41 1.80 -26.02
CA ALA A 285 -7.27 3.17 -26.49
C ALA A 285 -8.15 3.43 -27.73
N GLY A 286 -8.68 4.64 -27.87
CA GLY A 286 -9.59 5.00 -28.96
C GLY A 286 -9.04 4.74 -30.37
N ASP A 287 -7.74 4.90 -30.54
CA ASP A 287 -7.05 4.81 -31.84
C ASP A 287 -6.58 3.39 -32.20
N SER A 288 -6.59 2.44 -31.26
CA SER A 288 -5.95 1.12 -31.46
C SER A 288 -6.65 0.25 -32.51
N VAL A 289 -7.96 0.43 -32.72
CA VAL A 289 -8.76 -0.40 -33.66
C VAL A 289 -8.55 -0.01 -35.13
N ASN A 290 -8.07 1.21 -35.40
CA ASN A 290 -7.78 1.63 -36.78
C ASN A 290 -6.50 0.99 -37.35
N ILE A 291 -5.61 0.48 -36.48
CA ILE A 291 -4.38 -0.19 -36.90
C ILE A 291 -4.68 -1.59 -37.47
N ASP A 292 -5.63 -2.32 -36.89
CA ASP A 292 -6.05 -3.64 -37.41
C ASP A 292 -6.78 -3.52 -38.75
N LYS A 293 -7.57 -2.46 -38.97
CA LYS A 293 -8.16 -2.21 -40.29
C LYS A 293 -7.13 -1.83 -41.36
N LYS A 294 -6.05 -1.13 -40.99
CA LYS A 294 -4.96 -0.79 -41.92
C LYS A 294 -4.07 -1.99 -42.28
N ARG A 295 -4.02 -3.06 -41.46
CA ARG A 295 -3.26 -4.27 -41.76
C ARG A 295 -3.92 -5.23 -42.76
N VAL A 296 -5.19 -5.02 -43.12
CA VAL A 296 -5.94 -5.95 -44.00
C VAL A 296 -5.89 -5.56 -45.50
N THR A 297 -5.12 -4.54 -45.89
CA THR A 297 -5.12 -4.02 -47.28
C THR A 297 -3.74 -3.92 -47.93
N PHE A 298 -2.92 -4.98 -47.88
CA PHE A 298 -1.74 -5.09 -48.74
C PHE A 298 -1.40 -6.53 -49.14
N ASP A 299 -2.38 -7.33 -49.55
CA ASP A 299 -2.13 -8.56 -50.32
C ASP A 299 -3.36 -8.91 -51.15
N LYS A 300 -3.50 -8.23 -52.29
CA LYS A 300 -4.20 -8.67 -53.51
C LYS A 300 -4.25 -7.52 -54.51
N VAL A 301 -3.14 -7.28 -55.21
CA VAL A 301 -3.22 -6.73 -56.57
C VAL A 301 -2.12 -7.40 -57.39
N LYS A 302 -2.59 -8.33 -58.24
CA LYS A 302 -2.09 -8.86 -59.53
C LYS A 302 -0.59 -9.11 -59.70
#